data_AF-A0A3L9M0H8-F1
#
_entry.id   AF-A0A3L9M0H8-F1
#
_cell.length_a   1.000
_cell.length_b   1.000
_cell.length_c   1.000
_cell.angle_alpha   90.00
_cell.angle_beta   90.00
_cell.angle_gamma   90.00
#
_symmetry.space_group_name_H-M   'P 1'
#
loop_
_entity.id
_entity.type
_entity.pdbx_description
1 polymer ?
#
loop_
_entity_poly.entity_id
_entity_poly.type
_entity_poly.pdbx_seq_one_letter_code
_entity_poly.pdbx_strand_id
1 'polypeptide(L)'
;MKFNIFKSIFRNNKNSDSMDKKAEELDELGLLKNELMEYDKNVDFYYTNLINSLILYTYNSIELESLAPILIDPLTELYEELDYAFLPVCFETVFRNAKIDIEFKEQLLRFKNQVDEIPNEIWDYEFIDNHEKWFEVKKSAEKILTNIGIQHRLFDCKNHQVLDMNDNVIYQKPDTNEK
;
A
#
# COMPACT_ATOMS: atom_id res chain seq x y z
N MET A 1 1.82 18.14 7.99
CA MET A 1 2.28 18.79 6.74
C MET A 1 1.96 17.86 5.60
N LYS A 2 1.27 18.31 4.53
CA LYS A 2 1.03 17.46 3.35
C LYS A 2 2.29 17.43 2.50
N PHE A 3 3.03 16.32 2.50
CA PHE A 3 4.23 16.15 1.68
C PHE A 3 3.82 15.94 0.21
N ASN A 4 4.03 16.96 -0.62
CA ASN A 4 3.86 16.86 -2.08
C ASN A 4 5.10 16.18 -2.69
N ILE A 5 5.20 14.86 -2.58
CA ILE A 5 6.33 14.08 -3.11
C ILE A 5 6.26 13.91 -4.65
N PHE A 6 5.09 14.13 -5.28
CA PHE A 6 4.83 13.57 -6.61
C PHE A 6 4.84 14.51 -7.82
N LYS A 7 5.40 15.73 -7.72
CA LYS A 7 5.55 16.58 -8.92
C LYS A 7 6.73 16.20 -9.83
N SER A 8 7.68 15.37 -9.39
CA SER A 8 8.91 15.11 -10.18
C SER A 8 8.85 13.88 -11.08
N ILE A 9 8.02 12.87 -10.79
CA ILE A 9 8.02 11.60 -11.53
C ILE A 9 7.42 11.74 -12.94
N PHE A 10 6.58 12.77 -13.18
CA PHE A 10 5.92 12.99 -14.47
C PHE A 10 6.64 13.96 -15.42
N ARG A 11 7.92 14.29 -15.20
CA ARG A 11 8.61 15.32 -16.01
C ARG A 11 9.72 14.76 -16.92
N ASN A 12 9.33 14.63 -18.20
CA ASN A 12 10.13 14.69 -19.43
C ASN A 12 11.30 13.71 -19.63
N ASN A 13 11.10 12.77 -20.55
CA ASN A 13 12.16 12.39 -21.48
C ASN A 13 11.59 12.27 -22.92
N LYS A 14 11.41 13.43 -23.58
CA LYS A 14 11.31 13.47 -25.05
C LYS A 14 12.72 13.66 -25.61
N ASN A 15 13.42 12.56 -25.84
CA ASN A 15 14.49 12.54 -26.83
C ASN A 15 14.01 11.75 -28.04
N SER A 16 13.92 12.48 -29.15
CA SER A 16 13.69 11.95 -30.48
C SER A 16 14.91 11.16 -30.92
N ASP A 17 14.73 9.90 -31.29
CA ASP A 17 15.37 9.38 -32.49
C ASP A 17 14.52 8.26 -33.10
N SER A 18 14.45 8.31 -34.42
CA SER A 18 13.56 7.56 -35.30
C SER A 18 13.92 6.08 -35.37
N MET A 19 12.93 5.20 -35.16
CA MET A 19 12.86 3.87 -35.79
C MET A 19 11.48 3.24 -35.55
N ASP A 20 10.83 2.83 -36.64
CA ASP A 20 9.61 2.00 -36.74
C ASP A 20 8.87 1.67 -35.45
N LYS A 21 8.09 2.62 -34.93
CA LYS A 21 7.13 2.32 -33.86
C LYS A 21 5.84 1.82 -34.51
N LYS A 22 5.63 0.50 -34.52
CA LYS A 22 4.29 -0.01 -34.23
C LYS A 22 3.80 0.81 -33.05
N ALA A 23 2.69 1.53 -33.21
CA ALA A 23 2.11 2.25 -32.08
C ALA A 23 1.84 1.20 -31.00
N GLU A 24 2.73 1.12 -30.02
CA GLU A 24 2.55 0.22 -28.89
C GLU A 24 1.32 0.75 -28.16
N GLU A 25 0.27 -0.06 -28.15
CA GLU A 25 -0.99 0.30 -27.51
C GLU A 25 -0.72 0.54 -26.03
N LEU A 26 -1.02 1.76 -25.59
CA LEU A 26 -0.99 2.13 -24.18
C LEU A 26 -2.28 1.66 -23.52
N ASP A 27 -2.19 1.25 -22.26
CA ASP A 27 -3.37 0.94 -21.45
C ASP A 27 -4.08 2.21 -20.93
N GLU A 28 -5.11 2.02 -20.10
CA GLU A 28 -5.89 3.11 -19.49
C GLU A 28 -5.05 4.02 -18.56
N LEU A 29 -3.90 3.52 -18.06
CA LEU A 29 -2.94 4.25 -17.25
C LEU A 29 -1.82 4.90 -18.08
N GLY A 30 -1.84 4.74 -19.40
CA GLY A 30 -0.81 5.27 -20.29
C GLY A 30 0.49 4.47 -20.27
N LEU A 31 0.44 3.18 -19.89
CA LEU A 31 1.60 2.29 -19.81
C LEU A 31 1.66 1.34 -21.00
N LEU A 32 2.88 1.02 -21.42
CA LEU A 32 3.16 0.01 -22.43
C LEU A 32 2.98 -1.40 -21.85
N LYS A 33 2.64 -2.35 -22.71
CA LYS A 33 2.53 -3.77 -22.31
C LYS A 33 3.78 -4.30 -21.60
N ASN A 34 4.98 -3.94 -22.07
CA ASN A 34 6.22 -4.39 -21.44
C ASN A 34 6.42 -3.80 -20.04
N GLU A 35 5.95 -2.56 -19.82
CA GLU A 35 5.98 -1.93 -18.49
C GLU A 35 5.01 -2.66 -17.55
N LEU A 36 3.79 -2.97 -18.00
CA LEU A 36 2.83 -3.75 -17.23
C LEU A 36 3.37 -5.12 -16.84
N MET A 37 4.05 -5.80 -17.76
CA MET A 37 4.71 -7.09 -17.47
C MET A 37 5.81 -6.97 -16.40
N GLU A 38 6.45 -5.81 -16.25
CA GLU A 38 7.42 -5.58 -15.18
C GLU A 38 6.74 -5.43 -13.82
N TYR A 39 5.61 -4.74 -13.76
CA TYR A 39 4.79 -4.67 -12.55
C TYR A 39 4.21 -6.03 -12.17
N ASP A 40 3.74 -6.81 -13.15
CA ASP A 40 3.17 -8.15 -12.89
C ASP A 40 4.16 -9.09 -12.18
N LYS A 41 5.47 -8.94 -12.39
CA LYS A 41 6.50 -9.72 -11.68
C LYS A 41 6.50 -9.50 -10.17
N ASN A 42 6.03 -8.33 -9.73
CA ASN A 42 6.02 -7.91 -8.33
C ASN A 42 4.60 -7.95 -7.72
N VAL A 43 3.65 -8.62 -8.37
CA VAL A 43 2.24 -8.67 -7.91
C VAL A 43 2.09 -9.15 -6.47
N ASP A 44 2.89 -10.12 -6.02
CA ASP A 44 2.82 -10.64 -4.65
C ASP A 44 3.20 -9.58 -3.61
N PHE A 45 4.16 -8.71 -3.97
CA PHE A 45 4.54 -7.58 -3.14
C PHE A 45 3.40 -6.55 -3.05
N TYR A 46 2.80 -6.16 -4.18
CA TYR A 46 1.69 -5.21 -4.19
C TYR A 46 0.45 -5.75 -3.45
N TYR A 47 0.16 -7.04 -3.60
CA TYR A 47 -0.87 -7.71 -2.83
C TYR A 47 -0.57 -7.68 -1.33
N THR A 48 0.67 -7.98 -0.94
CA THR A 48 1.08 -7.93 0.48
C THR A 48 0.92 -6.54 1.06
N ASN A 49 1.34 -5.48 0.35
CA ASN A 49 1.20 -4.11 0.83
C ASN A 49 -0.28 -3.71 0.98
N LEU A 50 -1.14 -4.12 0.04
CA LEU A 50 -2.58 -3.87 0.14
C LEU A 50 -3.22 -4.59 1.34
N ILE A 51 -2.86 -5.85 1.60
CA ILE A 51 -3.36 -6.57 2.77
C ILE A 51 -2.79 -6.01 4.07
N ASN A 52 -1.50 -5.70 4.12
CA ASN A 52 -0.85 -5.12 5.29
C ASN A 52 -1.43 -3.76 5.64
N SER A 53 -1.63 -2.87 4.66
CA SER A 53 -2.25 -1.57 4.92
C SER A 53 -3.62 -1.75 5.56
N LEU A 54 -4.49 -2.62 5.04
CA LEU A 54 -5.78 -2.94 5.68
C LEU A 54 -5.62 -3.48 7.10
N ILE A 55 -4.67 -4.41 7.32
CA ILE A 55 -4.41 -5.00 8.65
C ILE A 55 -3.99 -3.91 9.64
N LEU A 56 -3.14 -2.96 9.25
CA LEU A 56 -2.71 -1.87 10.12
C LEU A 56 -3.91 -1.05 10.64
N TYR A 57 -4.91 -0.77 9.81
CA TYR A 57 -6.14 -0.09 10.25
C TYR A 57 -7.04 -0.94 11.16
N THR A 58 -6.75 -2.24 11.35
CA THR A 58 -7.48 -3.07 12.33
C THR A 58 -6.89 -2.98 13.74
N TYR A 59 -5.68 -2.45 13.88
CA TYR A 59 -4.98 -2.43 15.16
C TYR A 59 -5.57 -1.36 16.10
N ASN A 60 -5.40 -1.57 17.39
CA ASN A 60 -5.56 -0.53 18.41
C ASN A 60 -4.24 0.24 18.61
N SER A 61 -4.25 1.30 19.43
CA SER A 61 -3.06 2.13 19.67
C SER A 61 -1.87 1.32 20.19
N ILE A 62 -2.09 0.37 21.10
CA ILE A 62 -1.04 -0.48 21.69
C ILE A 62 -0.48 -1.45 20.65
N GLU A 63 -1.34 -2.04 19.82
CA GLU A 63 -0.92 -2.94 18.73
C GLU A 63 -0.09 -2.19 17.68
N LEU A 64 -0.47 -0.96 17.32
CA LEU A 64 0.31 -0.10 16.43
C LEU A 64 1.66 0.28 17.05
N GLU A 65 1.67 0.74 18.31
CA GLU A 65 2.91 1.10 19.00
C GLU A 65 3.88 -0.09 19.09
N SER A 66 3.35 -1.32 19.26
CA SER A 66 4.17 -2.54 19.28
C SER A 66 4.90 -2.83 17.97
N LEU A 67 4.46 -2.22 16.85
CA LEU A 67 5.14 -2.31 15.55
C LEU A 67 6.27 -1.29 15.38
N ALA A 68 6.50 -0.36 16.31
CA ALA A 68 7.57 0.64 16.20
C ALA A 68 8.99 0.05 15.92
N PRO A 69 9.38 -1.13 16.45
CA PRO A 69 10.66 -1.75 16.09
C PRO A 69 10.77 -2.16 14.61
N ILE A 70 9.63 -2.32 13.93
CA ILE A 70 9.52 -2.70 12.53
C ILE A 70 9.30 -1.46 11.68
N LEU A 71 8.32 -0.63 12.05
CA LEU A 71 7.78 0.46 11.25
C LEU A 71 8.38 1.85 11.56
N ILE A 72 9.40 1.96 12.41
CA ILE A 72 9.98 3.23 12.91
C ILE A 72 8.93 4.15 13.56
N ASP A 73 8.03 4.75 12.77
CA ASP A 73 6.84 5.51 13.15
C ASP A 73 5.58 4.85 12.56
N PRO A 74 4.94 3.92 13.31
CA PRO A 74 3.78 3.17 12.83
C PRO A 74 2.60 4.04 12.38
N LEU A 75 2.42 5.24 12.94
CA LEU A 75 1.29 6.10 12.58
C LEU A 75 1.52 6.80 11.24
N THR A 76 2.76 7.20 10.97
CA THR A 76 3.16 7.71 9.66
C THR A 76 3.11 6.60 8.61
N GLU A 77 3.66 5.43 8.91
CA GLU A 77 3.65 4.27 7.99
C GLU A 77 2.22 3.81 7.67
N LEU A 78 1.28 3.89 8.60
CA LEU A 78 -0.12 3.57 8.37
C LEU A 78 -0.75 4.40 7.23
N TYR A 79 -0.31 5.65 7.07
CA TYR A 79 -0.70 6.51 5.96
C TYR A 79 0.11 6.21 4.69
N GLU A 80 1.44 6.10 4.79
CA GLU A 80 2.33 5.92 3.64
C GLU A 80 2.14 4.55 2.95
N GLU A 81 2.02 3.47 3.72
CA GLU A 81 1.77 2.12 3.20
C GLU A 81 0.42 2.05 2.49
N LEU A 82 -0.59 2.77 3.00
CA LEU A 82 -1.88 2.87 2.35
C LEU A 82 -1.79 3.64 1.03
N ASP A 83 -1.16 4.81 1.02
CA ASP A 83 -0.98 5.60 -0.20
C ASP A 83 -0.21 4.81 -1.26
N TYR A 84 0.83 4.08 -0.86
CA TYR A 84 1.60 3.22 -1.75
C TYR A 84 0.75 2.07 -2.32
N ALA A 85 0.00 1.35 -1.46
CA ALA A 85 -0.85 0.23 -1.88
C ALA A 85 -1.94 0.64 -2.88
N PHE A 86 -2.38 1.90 -2.82
CA PHE A 86 -3.39 2.47 -3.70
C PHE A 86 -2.82 3.28 -4.88
N LEU A 87 -1.50 3.24 -5.11
CA LEU A 87 -0.94 3.77 -6.36
C LEU A 87 -1.59 3.06 -7.55
N PRO A 88 -2.10 3.77 -8.58
CA PRO A 88 -2.95 3.18 -9.61
C PRO A 88 -2.36 1.93 -10.26
N VAL A 89 -1.09 1.98 -10.67
CA VAL A 89 -0.45 0.83 -11.31
C VAL A 89 -0.28 -0.36 -10.35
N CYS A 90 0.09 -0.13 -9.09
CA CYS A 90 0.25 -1.18 -8.08
C CYS A 90 -1.10 -1.83 -7.77
N PHE A 91 -2.12 -1.00 -7.52
CA PHE A 91 -3.47 -1.42 -7.20
C PHE A 91 -4.11 -2.20 -8.35
N GLU A 92 -4.07 -1.69 -9.59
CA GLU A 92 -4.62 -2.39 -10.76
C GLU A 92 -3.89 -3.71 -11.04
N THR A 93 -2.59 -3.78 -10.73
CA THR A 93 -1.79 -5.01 -10.92
C THR A 93 -2.34 -6.16 -10.07
N VAL A 94 -2.82 -5.89 -8.85
CA VAL A 94 -3.43 -6.91 -7.97
C VAL A 94 -4.67 -7.54 -8.61
N PHE A 95 -5.55 -6.73 -9.22
CA PHE A 95 -6.77 -7.23 -9.87
C PHE A 95 -6.51 -7.85 -11.23
N ARG A 96 -5.65 -7.24 -12.05
CA ARG A 96 -5.27 -7.78 -13.37
C ARG A 96 -4.70 -9.19 -13.27
N ASN A 97 -3.98 -9.47 -12.19
CA ASN A 97 -3.42 -10.79 -11.89
C ASN A 97 -4.30 -11.66 -10.97
N ALA A 98 -5.56 -11.25 -10.74
CA ALA A 98 -6.56 -12.00 -9.97
C ALA A 98 -6.11 -12.42 -8.56
N LYS A 99 -5.30 -11.60 -7.88
CA LYS A 99 -4.94 -11.82 -6.47
C LYS A 99 -6.08 -11.49 -5.52
N ILE A 100 -6.93 -10.55 -5.92
CA ILE A 100 -8.20 -10.21 -5.27
C ILE A 100 -9.26 -10.16 -6.37
N ASP A 101 -10.46 -10.63 -6.07
CA ASP A 101 -11.58 -10.55 -7.01
C ASP A 101 -11.94 -9.09 -7.31
N ILE A 102 -12.21 -8.80 -8.58
CA ILE A 102 -12.57 -7.47 -9.06
C ILE A 102 -13.81 -6.91 -8.35
N GLU A 103 -14.70 -7.76 -7.83
CA GLU A 103 -15.88 -7.32 -7.07
C GLU A 103 -15.53 -6.51 -5.81
N PHE A 104 -14.33 -6.69 -5.25
CA PHE A 104 -13.88 -5.95 -4.07
C PHE A 104 -13.24 -4.60 -4.38
N LYS A 105 -12.96 -4.29 -5.66
CA LYS A 105 -12.24 -3.09 -6.07
C LYS A 105 -12.91 -1.80 -5.59
N GLU A 106 -14.21 -1.67 -5.83
CA GLU A 106 -15.00 -0.52 -5.37
C GLU A 106 -15.05 -0.40 -3.85
N GLN A 107 -15.07 -1.53 -3.13
CA GLN A 107 -15.06 -1.53 -1.67
C GLN A 107 -13.73 -1.01 -1.13
N LEU A 108 -12.61 -1.41 -1.73
CA LEU A 108 -11.27 -0.97 -1.38
C LEU A 108 -11.07 0.52 -1.68
N LEU A 109 -11.52 1.01 -2.83
CA LEU A 109 -11.46 2.44 -3.18
C LEU A 109 -12.28 3.30 -2.20
N ARG A 110 -13.46 2.83 -1.79
CA ARG A 110 -14.26 3.51 -0.76
C ARG A 110 -13.54 3.55 0.58
N PHE A 111 -12.87 2.47 0.96
CA PHE A 111 -12.06 2.44 2.18
C PHE A 111 -10.93 3.47 2.13
N LYS A 112 -10.19 3.58 1.02
CA LYS A 112 -9.16 4.61 0.84
C LYS A 112 -9.73 6.01 1.04
N ASN A 113 -10.88 6.30 0.42
CA ASN A 113 -11.55 7.59 0.59
C ASN A 113 -11.96 7.85 2.04
N GLN A 114 -12.45 6.82 2.76
CA GLN A 114 -12.79 6.97 4.19
C GLN A 114 -11.57 7.36 5.03
N VAL A 115 -10.40 6.80 4.73
CA VAL A 115 -9.14 7.18 5.39
C VAL A 115 -8.73 8.60 5.03
N ASP A 116 -8.81 8.98 3.75
CA ASP A 116 -8.45 10.33 3.29
C ASP A 116 -9.35 11.43 3.86
N GLU A 117 -10.56 11.05 4.32
CA GLU A 117 -11.51 11.92 5.00
C GLU A 117 -11.25 12.05 6.52
N ILE A 118 -10.32 11.29 7.10
CA ILE A 118 -9.91 11.46 8.51
C ILE A 118 -9.25 12.85 8.68
N PRO A 119 -9.81 13.73 9.53
CA PRO A 119 -9.22 15.04 9.80
C PRO A 119 -7.80 14.92 10.39
N ASN A 120 -6.88 15.79 9.94
CA ASN A 120 -5.48 15.80 10.40
C ASN A 120 -5.36 15.93 11.93
N GLU A 121 -6.32 16.58 12.57
CA GLU A 121 -6.36 16.85 14.01
C GLU A 121 -6.53 15.58 14.84
N ILE A 122 -7.04 14.49 14.23
CA ILE A 122 -7.26 13.21 14.91
C ILE A 122 -6.29 12.12 14.44
N TRP A 123 -5.25 12.48 13.69
CA TRP A 123 -4.12 11.60 13.35
C TRP A 123 -3.11 11.58 14.51
N ASP A 124 -3.55 11.08 15.66
CA ASP A 124 -2.73 10.89 16.85
C ASP A 124 -3.20 9.62 17.60
N TYR A 125 -2.28 8.97 18.31
CA TYR A 125 -2.54 7.75 19.09
C TYR A 125 -3.70 7.92 20.07
N GLU A 126 -3.87 9.10 20.67
CA GLU A 126 -4.96 9.35 21.63
C GLU A 126 -6.36 9.18 21.03
N PHE A 127 -6.50 9.32 19.70
CA PHE A 127 -7.78 9.23 18.99
C PHE A 127 -8.05 7.87 18.36
N ILE A 128 -7.02 7.04 18.12
CA ILE A 128 -7.14 5.73 17.44
C ILE A 128 -8.22 4.86 18.08
N ASP A 129 -8.25 4.81 19.41
CA ASP A 129 -9.18 3.97 20.16
C ASP A 129 -10.38 4.72 20.74
N ASN A 130 -10.52 6.02 20.47
CA ASN A 130 -11.49 6.87 21.15
C ASN A 130 -12.37 7.69 20.20
N HIS A 131 -11.99 7.82 18.93
CA HIS A 131 -12.70 8.65 17.95
C HIS A 131 -13.56 7.82 17.00
N GLU A 132 -14.80 8.27 16.75
CA GLU A 132 -15.77 7.55 15.94
C GLU A 132 -15.27 7.24 14.51
N LYS A 133 -14.54 8.18 13.89
CA LYS A 133 -13.96 7.98 12.56
C LYS A 133 -12.97 6.83 12.49
N TRP A 134 -12.12 6.69 13.52
CA TRP A 134 -11.19 5.56 13.59
C TRP A 134 -11.94 4.24 13.76
N PHE A 135 -13.00 4.20 14.55
CA PHE A 135 -13.85 3.01 14.66
C PHE A 135 -14.55 2.65 13.35
N GLU A 136 -15.04 3.64 12.59
CA GLU A 136 -15.66 3.42 11.27
C GLU A 136 -14.65 2.79 10.29
N VAL A 137 -13.45 3.37 10.19
CA VAL A 137 -12.38 2.87 9.32
C VAL A 137 -11.91 1.48 9.74
N LYS A 138 -11.70 1.25 11.04
CA LYS A 138 -11.36 -0.07 11.59
C LYS A 138 -12.39 -1.13 11.23
N LYS A 139 -13.67 -0.82 11.39
CA LYS A 139 -14.77 -1.73 11.02
C LYS A 139 -14.82 -1.99 9.52
N SER A 140 -14.55 -0.98 8.69
CA SER A 140 -14.47 -1.16 7.23
C SER A 140 -13.32 -2.08 6.84
N ALA A 141 -12.12 -1.87 7.39
CA ALA A 141 -10.95 -2.72 7.15
C ALA A 141 -11.23 -4.18 7.55
N GLU A 142 -11.77 -4.39 8.75
CA GLU A 142 -12.16 -5.71 9.26
C GLU A 142 -13.13 -6.45 8.33
N LYS A 143 -14.15 -5.72 7.86
CA LYS A 143 -15.15 -6.28 6.93
C LYS A 143 -14.53 -6.64 5.59
N ILE A 144 -13.66 -5.79 5.04
CA ILE A 144 -12.98 -6.04 3.77
C ILE A 144 -12.09 -7.28 3.87
N LEU A 145 -11.24 -7.35 4.88
CA LEU A 145 -10.34 -8.48 5.11
C LEU A 145 -11.13 -9.79 5.25
N THR A 146 -12.23 -9.76 6.01
CA THR A 146 -13.12 -10.92 6.16
C THR A 146 -13.73 -11.34 4.82
N ASN A 147 -14.24 -10.38 4.04
CA ASN A 147 -14.87 -10.65 2.74
C ASN A 147 -13.87 -11.23 1.70
N ILE A 148 -12.63 -10.75 1.71
CA ILE A 148 -11.54 -11.25 0.84
C ILE A 148 -11.04 -12.63 1.32
N GLY A 149 -11.42 -13.07 2.53
CA GLY A 149 -11.05 -14.36 3.10
C GLY A 149 -9.77 -14.35 3.93
N ILE A 150 -9.28 -13.18 4.33
CA ILE A 150 -8.12 -13.04 5.21
C ILE A 150 -8.56 -13.25 6.66
N GLN A 151 -8.12 -14.34 7.27
CA GLN A 151 -8.55 -14.75 8.61
C GLN A 151 -7.73 -14.14 9.75
N HIS A 152 -6.47 -13.80 9.51
CA HIS A 152 -5.59 -13.22 10.53
C HIS A 152 -5.50 -11.69 10.41
N ARG A 153 -5.11 -11.05 11.52
CA ARG A 153 -4.77 -9.63 11.61
C ARG A 153 -3.32 -9.52 12.06
N LEU A 154 -2.44 -10.13 11.28
CA LEU A 154 -1.00 -10.14 11.55
C LEU A 154 -0.30 -9.49 10.38
N PHE A 155 0.39 -8.40 10.66
CA PHE A 155 1.23 -7.69 9.70
C PHE A 155 2.33 -8.62 9.17
N ASP A 156 2.44 -8.75 7.84
CA ASP A 156 3.48 -9.55 7.21
C ASP A 156 4.73 -8.70 6.91
N CYS A 157 5.76 -8.89 7.72
CA CYS A 157 7.05 -8.22 7.55
C CYS A 157 7.99 -8.89 6.53
N LYS A 158 7.55 -9.89 5.74
CA LYS A 158 8.41 -10.61 4.79
C LYS A 158 9.13 -9.69 3.79
N ASN A 159 8.43 -8.67 3.30
CA ASN A 159 8.98 -7.73 2.32
C ASN A 159 9.40 -6.39 2.94
N HIS A 160 9.38 -6.29 4.27
CA HIS A 160 9.71 -5.05 4.97
C HIS A 160 11.21 -5.03 5.31
N GLN A 161 11.90 -4.01 4.80
CA GLN A 161 13.29 -3.72 5.11
C GLN A 161 13.39 -2.27 5.56
N VAL A 162 14.06 -2.05 6.68
CA VAL A 162 14.37 -0.72 7.17
C VAL A 162 15.83 -0.45 6.88
N LEU A 163 16.10 0.67 6.19
CA LEU A 163 17.43 1.14 5.86
C LEU A 163 17.81 2.36 6.71
N ASP A 164 19.08 2.49 7.08
CA ASP A 164 19.61 3.75 7.62
C ASP A 164 19.83 4.79 6.50
N MET A 165 20.28 5.99 6.89
CA MET A 165 20.58 7.08 5.95
C MET A 165 21.71 6.77 4.95
N ASN A 166 22.41 5.64 5.10
CA ASN A 166 23.51 5.19 4.24
C ASN A 166 23.15 3.89 3.49
N ASP A 167 21.86 3.57 3.36
CA ASP A 167 21.32 2.36 2.73
C ASP A 167 21.75 1.03 3.42
N ASN A 168 22.18 1.08 4.69
CA ASN A 168 22.44 -0.14 5.45
C ASN A 168 21.14 -0.69 6.04
N VAL A 169 20.92 -2.00 5.92
CA VAL A 169 19.79 -2.69 6.55
C VAL A 169 19.91 -2.62 8.08
N ILE A 170 19.00 -1.91 8.73
CA ILE A 170 18.86 -1.83 10.19
C ILE A 170 17.77 -2.74 10.74
N TYR A 171 16.81 -3.16 9.90
CA TYR A 171 15.89 -4.25 10.19
C TYR A 171 15.55 -5.02 8.91
N GLN A 172 15.64 -6.34 9.00
CA GLN A 172 15.09 -7.27 8.03
C GLN A 172 14.57 -8.47 8.83
N LYS A 173 13.37 -8.95 8.54
CA LYS A 173 12.87 -10.21 9.13
C LYS A 173 13.90 -11.30 8.80
N PRO A 174 14.40 -12.07 9.78
CA PRO A 174 15.34 -13.14 9.49
C PRO A 174 14.70 -14.12 8.50
N ASP A 175 15.45 -14.50 7.45
CA ASP A 175 15.04 -15.57 6.54
C ASP A 175 14.78 -16.83 7.36
N THR A 176 13.51 -17.16 7.54
CA THR A 176 13.09 -18.45 8.07
C THR A 176 13.23 -19.48 6.95
N ASN A 177 14.48 -19.77 6.59
CA ASN A 177 14.84 -21.02 5.96
C ASN A 177 14.70 -22.13 7.01
N GLU A 178 13.47 -22.44 7.41
CA GLU A 178 13.18 -23.72 8.05
C GLU A 178 13.29 -24.80 6.97
N LYS A 179 14.36 -25.58 7.10
CA LYS A 179 14.64 -26.80 6.34
C LYS A 179 13.65 -27.91 6.66
#